data_AF-A0A6M1MF92-F1
#
_entry.id   AF-A0A6M1MF92-F1
#
_cell.length_a   1.000
_cell.length_b   1.000
_cell.length_c   1.000
_cell.angle_alpha   90.00
_cell.angle_beta   90.00
_cell.angle_gamma   90.00
#
_symmetry.space_group_name_H-M   'P 1'
#
loop_
_entity.id
_entity.type
_entity.pdbx_description
1 polymer ?
#
loop_
_entity_poly.entity_id
_entity_poly.type
_entity_poly.pdbx_seq_one_letter_code
_entity_poly.pdbx_strand_id
1 'polypeptide(L)'
;MPLPLAPILPIALRLGAVAATGIAARSWLRRRSFPGRTDQRAEDALDDLGEGISLHRPADRAGDRQTNASARVRRVIRFRGREYELDAGLVARLRLRERQE
;
A
#
# COMPACT_ATOMS: atom_id res chain seq x y z
N MET A 1 -33.94 -20.34 29.46
CA MET A 1 -33.71 -21.58 28.68
C MET A 1 -32.28 -21.51 28.15
N PRO A 2 -31.46 -22.57 28.26
CA PRO A 2 -30.09 -22.53 27.75
C PRO A 2 -30.13 -22.32 26.23
N LEU A 3 -29.44 -21.28 25.75
CA LEU A 3 -29.28 -21.07 24.32
C LEU A 3 -28.43 -22.22 23.75
N PRO A 4 -28.88 -22.91 22.69
CA PRO A 4 -28.05 -23.91 22.03
C PRO A 4 -26.92 -23.19 21.30
N LEU A 5 -25.78 -23.03 21.99
CA LEU A 5 -24.60 -22.36 21.44
C LEU A 5 -23.89 -23.21 20.38
N ALA A 6 -24.04 -24.54 20.43
CA ALA A 6 -23.42 -25.49 19.51
C ALA A 6 -23.56 -25.13 18.02
N PRO A 7 -24.75 -24.78 17.48
CA PRO A 7 -24.90 -24.39 16.08
C PRO A 7 -24.28 -23.01 15.74
N ILE A 8 -24.16 -22.09 16.70
CA ILE A 8 -23.67 -20.72 16.46
C ILE A 8 -22.16 -20.61 16.67
N LEU A 9 -21.58 -21.50 17.48
CA LEU A 9 -20.17 -21.49 17.88
C LEU A 9 -19.19 -21.45 16.70
N PRO A 10 -19.36 -22.22 15.60
CA PRO A 10 -18.43 -22.15 14.47
C PRO A 10 -18.43 -20.79 13.77
N ILE A 11 -19.59 -20.14 13.68
CA ILE A 11 -19.73 -18.81 13.07
C ILE A 11 -19.08 -17.77 13.96
N ALA A 12 -19.34 -17.82 15.27
CA ALA A 12 -18.74 -16.93 16.25
C ALA A 12 -17.20 -17.02 16.24
N LEU A 13 -16.65 -18.23 16.15
CA LEU A 13 -15.20 -18.45 16.07
C LEU A 13 -14.60 -17.88 14.77
N ARG A 14 -15.26 -18.06 13.62
CA ARG A 14 -14.80 -17.50 12.34
C ARG A 14 -14.79 -15.97 12.36
N LEU A 15 -15.86 -15.37 12.86
CA LEU A 15 -15.95 -13.91 12.98
C LEU A 15 -14.93 -13.37 13.98
N GLY A 16 -14.74 -14.06 15.12
CA GLY A 16 -13.72 -13.73 16.09
C GLY A 16 -12.30 -13.81 15.51
N ALA A 17 -12.00 -14.84 14.71
CA ALA A 17 -10.73 -14.98 14.02
C ALA A 17 -10.49 -13.84 13.02
N VAL A 18 -11.47 -13.53 12.17
CA VAL A 18 -11.37 -12.41 11.21
C VAL A 18 -11.14 -11.08 11.94
N ALA A 19 -11.89 -10.82 13.01
CA ALA A 19 -11.74 -9.62 13.83
C ALA A 19 -10.35 -9.55 14.46
N ALA A 20 -9.87 -10.64 15.07
CA ALA A 20 -8.55 -10.72 15.70
C ALA A 20 -7.42 -10.48 14.69
N THR A 21 -7.49 -11.12 13.51
CA THR A 21 -6.52 -10.91 12.43
C THR A 21 -6.53 -9.46 11.94
N GLY A 22 -7.71 -8.86 11.77
CA GLY A 22 -7.84 -7.45 11.37
C GLY A 22 -7.21 -6.49 12.39
N ILE A 23 -7.46 -6.72 13.69
CA ILE A 23 -6.88 -5.91 14.78
C ILE A 23 -5.36 -6.08 14.82
N ALA A 24 -4.86 -7.31 14.69
CA ALA A 24 -3.43 -7.60 14.70
C ALA A 24 -2.73 -6.91 13.51
N ALA A 25 -3.26 -7.05 12.29
CA ALA A 25 -2.73 -6.42 11.09
C ALA A 25 -2.72 -4.89 11.21
N ARG A 26 -3.84 -4.29 11.66
CA ARG A 26 -3.93 -2.85 11.90
C ARG A 26 -2.91 -2.36 12.92
N SER A 27 -2.78 -3.08 14.04
CA SER A 27 -1.84 -2.71 15.10
C SER A 27 -0.39 -2.80 14.64
N TRP A 28 -0.05 -3.86 13.89
CA TRP A 28 1.26 -4.01 13.28
C TRP A 28 1.57 -2.87 12.30
N LEU A 29 0.63 -2.55 11.40
CA LEU A 29 0.80 -1.47 10.43
C LEU A 29 1.03 -0.12 11.13
N ARG A 30 0.25 0.21 12.16
CA ARG A 30 0.44 1.46 12.93
C ARG A 30 1.80 1.54 13.60
N ARG A 31 2.34 0.43 14.10
CA ARG A 31 3.68 0.36 14.72
C ARG A 31 4.81 0.48 13.70
N ARG A 32 4.56 0.13 12.43
CA ARG A 32 5.52 0.19 11.33
C ARG A 32 5.42 1.46 10.49
N SER A 33 4.41 2.29 10.76
CA SER A 33 4.20 3.57 10.09
C SER A 33 4.90 4.67 10.88
N PHE A 34 5.42 5.66 10.17
CA PHE A 34 5.98 6.89 10.73
C PHE A 34 5.27 8.09 10.12
N PRO A 35 5.18 9.23 10.83
CA PRO A 35 4.67 10.46 10.24
C PRO A 35 5.46 10.82 8.98
N GLY A 36 4.74 11.07 7.89
CA GLY A 36 5.36 11.57 6.66
C GLY A 36 5.95 12.97 6.88
N ARG A 37 7.05 13.26 6.18
CA ARG A 37 7.61 14.60 6.10
C ARG A 37 7.04 15.28 4.85
N THR A 38 6.56 16.51 4.98
CA THR A 38 6.31 17.37 3.82
C THR A 38 7.64 17.77 3.20
N ASP A 39 7.91 17.29 1.99
CA ASP A 39 9.13 17.56 1.25
C ASP A 39 8.75 17.93 -0.18
N GLN A 40 8.91 19.21 -0.53
CA GLN A 40 8.47 19.74 -1.82
C GLN A 40 9.03 18.92 -3.00
N ARG A 41 10.28 18.45 -2.90
CA ARG A 41 10.88 17.66 -3.99
C ARG A 41 10.21 16.30 -4.19
N ALA A 42 9.70 15.71 -3.10
CA ALA A 42 9.01 14.43 -3.16
C ALA A 42 7.59 14.61 -3.72
N GLU A 43 6.91 15.71 -3.35
CA GLU A 43 5.59 16.06 -3.88
C GLU A 43 5.69 16.39 -5.37
N ASP A 44 6.64 17.24 -5.78
CA ASP A 44 6.87 17.59 -7.19
C ASP A 44 7.16 16.32 -8.04
N ALA A 45 7.95 15.39 -7.49
CA ALA A 45 8.24 14.12 -8.17
C ALA A 45 7.01 13.22 -8.36
N LEU A 46 5.97 13.35 -7.52
CA LEU A 46 4.69 12.66 -7.70
C LEU A 46 3.84 13.36 -8.78
N ASP A 47 3.87 14.69 -8.82
CA ASP A 47 3.15 15.49 -9.81
C ASP A 47 3.69 15.28 -11.24
N ASP A 48 5.00 15.08 -11.36
CA ASP A 48 5.71 14.82 -12.63
C ASP A 48 5.55 13.38 -13.16
N LEU A 49 4.87 12.49 -12.43
CA LEU A 49 4.67 11.12 -12.89
C LEU A 49 3.79 11.06 -14.15
N GLY A 50 4.30 10.39 -15.18
CA GLY A 50 3.50 10.01 -16.35
C GLY A 50 2.44 8.96 -15.99
N GLU A 51 1.30 9.00 -16.68
CA GLU A 51 0.24 7.98 -16.51
C GLU A 51 0.73 6.58 -16.96
N GLY A 52 0.33 5.54 -16.23
CA GLY A 52 0.70 4.15 -16.51
C GLY A 52 1.70 3.61 -15.49
N ILE A 53 2.53 2.66 -15.92
CA ILE A 53 3.57 2.02 -15.09
C ILE A 53 4.90 2.22 -15.80
N SER A 54 5.93 2.63 -15.06
CA SER A 54 7.30 2.69 -15.55
C SER A 54 8.24 1.91 -14.64
N LEU A 55 9.27 1.32 -15.25
CA LEU A 55 10.33 0.61 -14.55
C LEU A 55 11.65 0.92 -15.24
N HIS A 56 12.63 1.40 -14.47
CA HIS A 56 13.94 1.74 -15.02
C HIS A 56 15.07 1.43 -14.04
N ARG A 57 16.25 1.16 -14.60
CA ARG A 57 17.51 1.03 -13.83
C ARG A 57 18.43 2.17 -14.25
N PRO A 58 18.80 3.08 -13.33
CA PRO A 58 19.68 4.19 -13.65
C PRO A 58 21.07 3.69 -14.06
N ALA A 59 21.57 4.10 -15.22
CA ALA A 59 22.85 3.65 -15.77
C ALA A 59 24.05 4.12 -14.94
N ASP A 60 23.94 5.31 -14.34
CA ASP A 60 24.89 5.91 -13.40
C ASP A 60 25.00 5.15 -12.06
N ARG A 61 24.05 4.25 -11.77
CA ARG A 61 23.98 3.44 -10.53
C ARG A 61 24.09 1.93 -10.79
N ALA A 62 24.68 1.52 -11.91
CA ALA A 62 24.74 0.13 -12.34
C ALA A 62 25.38 -0.83 -11.32
N GLY A 63 26.41 -0.38 -10.59
CA GLY A 63 27.10 -1.18 -9.57
C GLY A 63 26.23 -1.58 -8.37
N ASP A 64 25.09 -0.92 -8.19
CA ASP A 64 24.26 -1.02 -6.99
C ASP A 64 22.97 -1.83 -7.16
N ARG A 65 22.76 -2.40 -8.36
CA ARG A 65 21.54 -3.13 -8.76
C ARG A 65 20.25 -2.45 -8.29
N GLN A 66 20.20 -1.12 -8.43
CA GLN A 66 19.01 -0.34 -8.09
C GLN A 66 17.97 -0.46 -9.22
N THR A 67 16.71 -0.70 -8.84
CA THR A 67 15.56 -0.63 -9.74
C THR A 67 14.55 0.38 -9.18
N ASN A 68 14.14 1.32 -10.02
CA ASN A 68 13.10 2.29 -9.72
C ASN A 68 11.84 1.92 -10.50
N ALA A 69 10.69 2.04 -9.85
CA ALA A 69 9.40 1.86 -10.47
C ALA A 69 8.47 3.01 -10.09
N SER A 70 7.56 3.37 -10.98
CA SER A 70 6.48 4.30 -10.67
C SER A 70 5.19 3.85 -11.33
N ALA A 71 4.07 4.27 -10.75
CA ALA A 71 2.76 4.08 -11.33
C ALA A 71 1.88 5.31 -11.08
N ARG A 72 1.12 5.75 -12.08
CA ARG A 72 0.07 6.77 -11.92
C ARG A 72 -1.19 6.35 -12.64
N VAL A 73 -2.33 6.55 -11.99
CA VAL A 73 -3.66 6.33 -12.57
C VAL A 73 -4.54 7.56 -12.33
N ARG A 74 -5.11 8.09 -13.41
CA ARG A 74 -6.06 9.20 -13.37
C ARG A 74 -7.39 8.79 -13.98
N ARG A 75 -8.45 8.67 -13.18
CA ARG A 75 -9.76 8.18 -13.64
C ARG A 75 -10.88 9.00 -13.06
N VAL A 76 -11.87 9.31 -13.88
CA VAL A 76 -13.13 9.89 -13.43
C VAL A 76 -14.12 8.76 -13.19
N ILE A 77 -14.61 8.65 -11.95
CA ILE A 77 -15.53 7.61 -11.51
C ILE A 77 -16.87 8.26 -11.18
N ARG A 78 -17.95 7.78 -11.80
CA ARG A 78 -19.30 8.21 -11.47
C ARG A 78 -19.95 7.22 -10.51
N PHE A 79 -20.35 7.69 -9.34
CA PHE A 79 -21.00 6.87 -8.33
C PHE A 79 -22.13 7.62 -7.63
N ARG A 80 -23.32 7.00 -7.58
CA ARG A 80 -24.54 7.56 -6.94
C ARG A 80 -24.87 9.00 -7.40
N GLY A 81 -24.77 9.25 -8.71
CA GLY A 81 -25.05 10.56 -9.30
C GLY A 81 -24.00 11.64 -9.02
N ARG A 82 -22.87 11.29 -8.40
CA ARG A 82 -21.72 12.17 -8.19
C ARG A 82 -20.55 11.73 -9.05
N GLU A 83 -19.71 12.70 -9.41
CA GLU A 83 -18.51 12.48 -10.20
C GLU A 83 -17.29 12.69 -9.30
N TYR A 84 -16.35 11.74 -9.35
CA TYR A 84 -15.15 11.71 -8.53
C TYR A 84 -13.93 11.62 -9.44
N GLU A 85 -13.00 12.54 -9.31
CA GLU A 85 -11.69 12.41 -9.94
C GLU A 85 -10.74 11.67 -8.99
N LEU A 86 -10.27 10.51 -9.45
CA LEU A 86 -9.23 9.73 -8.79
C LEU A 86 -7.91 10.02 -9.49
N ASP A 87 -6.97 10.64 -8.79
CA ASP A 87 -5.56 10.69 -9.18
C ASP A 87 -4.74 9.99 -8.09
N ALA A 88 -4.04 8.93 -8.46
CA ALA A 88 -3.22 8.16 -7.54
C ALA A 88 -1.86 7.88 -8.17
N GLY A 89 -0.80 8.30 -7.47
CA GLY A 89 0.60 8.09 -7.83
C GLY A 89 1.34 7.23 -6.82
N LEU A 90 2.32 6.45 -7.29
CA LEU A 90 3.20 5.62 -6.48
C LEU A 90 4.62 5.68 -7.05
N VAL A 91 5.62 5.90 -6.20
CA VAL A 91 7.04 5.73 -6.52
C VAL A 91 7.65 4.68 -5.61
N ALA A 92 8.38 3.74 -6.18
CA ALA A 92 9.07 2.69 -5.46
C ALA A 92 10.55 2.61 -5.88
N ARG A 93 11.42 2.44 -4.89
CA ARG A 93 12.85 2.21 -5.08
C ARG A 93 13.26 0.92 -4.41
N LEU A 94 13.84 0.01 -5.18
CA LEU A 94 14.41 -1.24 -4.70
C LEU A 94 15.91 -1.23 -4.94
N ARG A 95 16.67 -1.59 -3.91
CA ARG A 95 18.12 -1.76 -4.00
C ARG A 95 18.51 -2.99 -3.21
N LEU A 96 19.19 -3.92 -3.88
CA LEU A 96 19.70 -5.13 -3.26
C LEU A 96 21.22 -5.06 -3.26
N ARG A 97 21.83 -5.22 -2.09
CA ARG A 97 23.27 -5.35 -1.92
C ARG A 97 23.56 -6.66 -1.20
N GLU A 98 24.57 -7.37 -1.65
CA GLU A 98 25.13 -8.49 -0.92
C GLU A 98 25.87 -7.96 0.32
N ARG A 99 25.63 -8.56 1.49
CA ARG A 99 26.43 -8.35 2.68
C ARG A 99 27.24 -9.62 2.92
N GLN A 100 28.56 -9.48 3.03
CA GLN A 100 29.41 -10.50 3.61
C GLN A 100 29.34 -10.34 5.14
N GLU A 101 29.08 -11.44 5.85
CA GLU A 101 29.19 -11.52 7.31
C GLU A 101 30.65 -11.57 7.77
#